data_AF-A0A099L8F6-F1
#
_entry.id   AF-A0A099L8F6-F1
#
_cell.length_a   1.000
_cell.length_b   1.000
_cell.length_c   1.000
_cell.angle_alpha   90.00
_cell.angle_beta   90.00
_cell.angle_gamma   90.00
#
_symmetry.space_group_name_H-M   'P 1'
#
loop_
_entity.id
_entity.type
_entity.pdbx_description
1 polymer ?
#
loop_
_entity_poly.entity_id
_entity_poly.type
_entity_poly.pdbx_seq_one_letter_code
_entity_poly.pdbx_strand_id
1 'polypeptide(L)'
;MEAKSFVIGITGHRDIDTNTAEHLMTAVHLFLDELKLLLPNTPLEVVTGMADGADRILAKVALAKNIKVNAVLPMAEEIYRADFSADSWDEYQTLLSSGNVAVKTLITDAVDMVKAQQQGPERDALYHSLAKYINEQSNIVIAVWDGVNPGLKGGTADVVLSYLQAKNIADKISKQAVNYINGDEQAIYGTNSVYWLPVASGSKNHHQIELSSFKPSYLSGMQGPYTIKTHAAMPESVCAQMRDLDDYNRQCLHLEQQNLISRQYSLLTNYNMDETNDQSATLKHLDEEFLKADAVALANQKRSDGQFKLFSLMAAAMGLLFLVYAKITASKILLIGYLLLFALGWYLFKGSTKNKWFTRHLTARVLAETLRTQFYLVLINKSNPVRTTKLMNMSGVSQFSGASWLKQVIMSQQSMLVPQEQSNSQQEYNMNFVCQHWLTEQAHYFQAKIRNLSAHHHKLEKIKSLLFSASAMATIVLILFKYQLVEIVLFAHVDAKIFTVLLMGLLPFWLGVWEIYQNKMAVKELLWQYRNQSMVFNQAQQQIEHASTLKQKAEVLSHLAERSIMENYIWIIHRYHREHEPPTAG
;
A
#
# COMPACT_ATOMS: atom_id res chain seq x y z
N MET A 1 19.77 -2.96 -3.21
CA MET A 1 18.71 -2.78 -2.19
C MET A 1 17.77 -3.97 -2.37
N GLU A 2 17.37 -4.67 -1.30
CA GLU A 2 16.64 -5.95 -1.47
C GLU A 2 15.18 -5.77 -1.89
N ALA A 3 14.64 -6.67 -2.73
CA ALA A 3 13.21 -6.64 -3.07
C ALA A 3 12.35 -6.99 -1.86
N LYS A 4 11.13 -6.45 -1.79
CA LYS A 4 10.27 -6.72 -0.64
C LYS A 4 9.69 -8.12 -0.69
N SER A 5 9.98 -8.95 0.31
CA SER A 5 9.48 -10.33 0.36
C SER A 5 7.97 -10.42 0.57
N PHE A 6 7.36 -11.45 -0.02
CA PHE A 6 6.01 -11.93 0.29
C PHE A 6 6.11 -13.04 1.34
N VAL A 7 5.58 -12.78 2.53
CA VAL A 7 5.70 -13.62 3.72
C VAL A 7 4.47 -14.51 3.87
N ILE A 8 4.72 -15.80 4.05
CA ILE A 8 3.71 -16.84 4.23
C ILE A 8 3.75 -17.29 5.69
N GLY A 9 2.67 -17.04 6.42
CA GLY A 9 2.50 -17.54 7.78
C GLY A 9 2.09 -19.00 7.77
N ILE A 10 2.62 -19.78 8.71
CA ILE A 10 2.19 -21.16 8.91
C ILE A 10 1.57 -21.29 10.30
N THR A 11 0.46 -22.01 10.36
CA THR A 11 -0.12 -22.51 11.61
C THR A 11 -0.81 -23.83 11.37
N GLY A 12 -0.80 -24.73 12.36
CA GLY A 12 -1.61 -25.93 12.28
C GLY A 12 -1.61 -26.79 13.52
N HIS A 13 -2.36 -27.89 13.45
CA HIS A 13 -2.43 -28.89 14.50
C HIS A 13 -1.12 -29.68 14.64
N ARG A 14 -0.79 -30.07 15.87
CA ARG A 14 0.45 -30.81 16.20
C ARG A 14 0.33 -32.31 15.91
N ASP A 15 -0.83 -32.88 16.20
CA ASP A 15 -1.07 -34.31 16.05
C ASP A 15 -1.56 -34.60 14.64
N ILE A 16 -0.64 -34.79 13.68
CA ILE A 16 -0.95 -35.13 12.27
C ILE A 16 -0.45 -36.54 11.97
N ASP A 17 -1.29 -37.40 11.38
CA ASP A 17 -0.84 -38.74 10.96
C ASP A 17 0.03 -38.72 9.68
N THR A 18 0.83 -39.76 9.48
CA THR A 18 1.81 -39.83 8.38
C THR A 18 1.18 -39.79 6.99
N ASN A 19 0.04 -40.45 6.77
CA ASN A 19 -0.62 -40.45 5.45
C ASN A 19 -1.18 -39.06 5.14
N THR A 20 -1.75 -38.40 6.15
CA THR A 20 -2.17 -37.00 6.05
C THR A 20 -1.00 -36.07 5.73
N ALA A 21 0.16 -36.28 6.35
CA ALA A 21 1.35 -35.47 6.10
C ALA A 21 1.75 -35.46 4.61
N GLU A 22 1.73 -36.60 3.93
CA GLU A 22 2.08 -36.69 2.49
C GLU A 22 1.12 -35.89 1.59
N HIS A 23 -0.18 -35.93 1.88
CA HIS A 23 -1.19 -35.18 1.15
C HIS A 23 -1.07 -33.67 1.40
N LEU A 24 -0.80 -33.27 2.66
CA LEU A 24 -0.53 -31.87 3.01
C LEU A 24 0.71 -31.36 2.28
N MET A 25 1.81 -32.13 2.26
CA MET A 25 3.02 -31.76 1.54
C MET A 25 2.73 -31.52 0.06
N THR A 26 1.99 -32.42 -0.59
CA THR A 26 1.62 -32.30 -2.01
C THR A 26 0.82 -31.02 -2.29
N ALA A 27 -0.19 -30.73 -1.47
CA ALA A 27 -1.00 -29.51 -1.63
C ALA A 27 -0.16 -28.24 -1.45
N VAL A 28 0.73 -28.22 -0.46
CA VAL A 28 1.63 -27.08 -0.19
C VAL A 28 2.67 -26.93 -1.31
N HIS A 29 3.17 -28.02 -1.88
CA HIS A 29 4.08 -27.96 -3.04
C HIS A 29 3.41 -27.21 -4.21
N LEU A 30 2.18 -27.59 -4.56
CA LEU A 30 1.42 -26.96 -5.64
C LEU A 30 1.13 -25.47 -5.35
N PHE A 31 0.71 -25.17 -4.12
CA PHE A 31 0.44 -23.79 -3.71
C PHE A 31 1.69 -22.90 -3.79
N LEU A 32 2.84 -23.37 -3.32
CA LEU A 32 4.09 -22.61 -3.41
C LEU A 32 4.58 -22.43 -4.85
N ASP A 33 4.33 -23.40 -5.74
CA ASP A 33 4.63 -23.26 -7.17
C ASP A 33 3.71 -22.24 -7.85
N GLU A 34 2.41 -22.23 -7.51
CA GLU A 34 1.47 -21.19 -7.95
C GLU A 34 1.95 -19.79 -7.50
N LEU A 35 2.37 -19.64 -6.24
CA LEU A 35 2.89 -18.37 -5.74
C LEU A 35 4.16 -17.93 -6.48
N LYS A 36 5.13 -18.83 -6.73
CA LYS A 36 6.34 -18.50 -7.49
C LYS A 36 6.05 -18.01 -8.90
N LEU A 37 5.00 -18.55 -9.55
CA LEU A 37 4.57 -18.10 -10.87
C LEU A 37 3.89 -16.72 -10.84
N LEU A 38 3.14 -16.43 -9.77
CA LEU A 38 2.49 -15.13 -9.58
C LEU A 38 3.45 -14.02 -9.13
N LEU A 39 4.56 -14.39 -8.48
CA LEU A 39 5.50 -13.49 -7.81
C LEU A 39 6.96 -13.64 -8.32
N PRO A 40 7.23 -13.54 -9.64
CA PRO A 40 8.56 -13.81 -10.20
C PRO A 40 9.65 -12.80 -9.80
N ASN A 41 9.27 -11.58 -9.40
CA ASN A 41 10.18 -10.52 -8.97
C ASN A 41 10.15 -10.29 -7.45
N THR A 42 9.45 -11.15 -6.71
CA THR A 42 9.17 -10.99 -5.29
C THR A 42 9.64 -12.22 -4.52
N PRO A 43 10.66 -12.10 -3.66
CA PRO A 43 11.13 -13.21 -2.84
C PRO A 43 10.01 -13.78 -1.97
N LEU A 44 9.96 -15.10 -1.83
CA LEU A 44 9.06 -15.75 -0.87
C LEU A 44 9.81 -16.01 0.43
N GLU A 45 9.14 -15.76 1.55
CA GLU A 45 9.61 -16.13 2.88
C GLU A 45 8.50 -16.82 3.67
N VAL A 46 8.88 -17.65 4.62
CA VAL A 46 7.95 -18.31 5.53
C VAL A 46 8.19 -17.82 6.95
N VAL A 47 7.12 -17.66 7.73
CA VAL A 47 7.17 -17.43 9.18
C VAL A 47 6.37 -18.51 9.89
N THR A 48 6.98 -19.16 10.89
CA THR A 48 6.38 -20.30 11.61
C THR A 48 6.86 -20.35 13.06
N GLY A 49 6.06 -20.93 13.95
CA GLY A 49 6.48 -21.26 15.31
C GLY A 49 7.41 -22.47 15.38
N MET A 50 7.53 -23.23 14.28
CA MET A 50 8.28 -24.48 14.20
C MET A 50 7.81 -25.52 15.25
N ALA A 51 6.53 -25.46 15.60
CA ALA A 51 5.90 -26.45 16.48
C ALA A 51 5.82 -27.83 15.81
N ASP A 52 5.65 -28.88 16.62
CA ASP A 52 5.44 -30.23 16.09
C ASP A 52 4.23 -30.31 15.14
N GLY A 53 4.22 -31.29 14.25
CA GLY A 53 3.15 -31.54 13.28
C GLY A 53 3.18 -30.60 12.08
N ALA A 54 2.05 -29.93 11.84
CA ALA A 54 1.81 -29.15 10.62
C ALA A 54 2.88 -28.08 10.36
N ASP A 55 3.33 -27.37 11.39
CA ASP A 55 4.34 -26.31 11.27
C ASP A 55 5.65 -26.86 10.65
N ARG A 56 6.20 -27.96 11.18
CA ARG A 56 7.40 -28.59 10.63
C ARG A 56 7.18 -29.26 9.27
N ILE A 57 6.03 -29.88 9.04
CA ILE A 57 5.68 -30.47 7.73
C ILE A 57 5.74 -29.39 6.64
N LEU A 58 5.09 -28.25 6.86
CA LEU A 58 5.05 -27.16 5.90
C LEU A 58 6.41 -26.46 5.78
N ALA A 59 7.15 -26.29 6.88
CA ALA A 59 8.51 -25.72 6.85
C ALA A 59 9.48 -26.56 6.01
N LYS A 60 9.42 -27.90 6.11
CA LYS A 60 10.21 -28.82 5.27
C LYS A 60 9.95 -28.62 3.78
N VAL A 61 8.68 -28.47 3.39
CA VAL A 61 8.28 -28.21 2.00
C VAL A 61 8.86 -26.88 1.49
N ALA A 62 8.81 -25.83 2.32
CA ALA A 62 9.40 -24.54 1.99
C ALA A 62 10.93 -24.63 1.80
N LEU A 63 11.63 -25.29 2.73
CA LEU A 63 13.08 -25.49 2.65
C LEU A 63 13.49 -26.30 1.42
N ALA A 64 12.75 -27.35 1.07
CA ALA A 64 12.97 -28.14 -0.15
C ALA A 64 12.82 -27.31 -1.44
N LYS A 65 12.06 -26.21 -1.40
CA LYS A 65 11.91 -25.25 -2.49
C LYS A 65 12.87 -24.05 -2.40
N ASN A 66 13.88 -24.10 -1.52
CA ASN A 66 14.84 -23.03 -1.26
C ASN A 66 14.18 -21.71 -0.84
N ILE A 67 13.06 -21.79 -0.12
CA ILE A 67 12.37 -20.64 0.47
C ILE A 67 12.94 -20.45 1.88
N LYS A 68 13.31 -19.21 2.21
CA LYS A 68 13.82 -18.86 3.55
C LYS A 68 12.73 -19.05 4.59
N VAL A 69 13.07 -19.67 5.72
CA VAL A 69 12.15 -19.90 6.84
C VAL A 69 12.61 -19.10 8.04
N ASN A 70 11.75 -18.21 8.53
CA ASN A 70 11.94 -17.48 9.76
C ASN A 70 11.23 -18.25 10.90
N ALA A 71 12.01 -19.01 11.69
CA ALA A 71 11.52 -19.71 12.87
C ALA A 71 11.41 -18.73 14.04
N VAL A 72 10.18 -18.46 14.47
CA VAL A 72 9.89 -17.47 15.51
C VAL A 72 9.47 -18.19 16.77
N LEU A 73 10.30 -18.10 17.81
CA LEU A 73 10.07 -18.79 19.07
C LEU A 73 9.23 -17.90 19.99
N PRO A 74 8.17 -18.44 20.62
CA PRO A 74 7.38 -17.68 21.59
C PRO A 74 8.16 -17.41 22.88
N MET A 75 9.20 -18.18 23.15
CA MET A 75 10.00 -18.17 24.37
C MET A 75 11.41 -18.71 24.11
N ALA A 76 12.31 -18.57 25.08
CA ALA A 76 13.68 -19.08 24.97
C ALA A 76 13.71 -20.60 24.75
N GLU A 77 14.72 -21.08 24.01
CA GLU A 77 14.84 -22.45 23.54
C GLU A 77 14.81 -23.46 24.72
N GLU A 78 15.40 -23.09 25.84
CA GLU A 78 15.47 -23.92 27.06
C GLU A 78 14.09 -24.20 27.64
N ILE A 79 13.18 -23.23 27.57
CA ILE A 79 11.79 -23.36 28.04
C ILE A 79 10.93 -24.05 26.97
N TYR A 80 11.20 -23.75 25.71
CA TYR A 80 10.42 -24.27 24.59
C TYR A 80 10.62 -25.78 24.40
N ARG A 81 11.84 -26.28 24.66
CA ARG A 81 12.18 -27.71 24.64
C ARG A 81 11.22 -28.59 25.43
N ALA A 82 10.67 -28.08 26.54
CA ALA A 82 9.74 -28.84 27.38
C ALA A 82 8.41 -29.20 26.69
N ASP A 83 8.09 -28.57 25.55
CA ASP A 83 6.88 -28.85 24.76
C ASP A 83 7.07 -29.96 23.72
N PHE A 84 8.26 -30.57 23.64
CA PHE A 84 8.63 -31.57 22.63
C PHE A 84 9.03 -32.91 23.25
N SER A 85 8.76 -34.01 22.55
CA SER A 85 9.40 -35.30 22.83
C SER A 85 10.88 -35.25 22.39
N ALA A 86 11.70 -36.21 22.84
CA ALA A 86 13.11 -36.27 22.48
C ALA A 86 13.32 -36.35 20.95
N ASP A 87 12.60 -37.25 20.28
CA ASP A 87 12.71 -37.42 18.82
C ASP A 87 12.24 -36.16 18.06
N SER A 88 11.18 -35.52 18.55
CA SER A 88 10.63 -34.29 17.99
C SER A 88 11.60 -33.11 18.15
N TRP A 89 12.35 -33.09 19.25
CA TRP A 89 13.39 -32.09 19.52
C TRP A 89 14.61 -32.25 18.61
N ASP A 90 15.06 -33.48 18.38
CA ASP A 90 16.19 -33.75 17.47
C ASP A 90 15.86 -33.34 16.03
N GLU A 91 14.62 -33.59 15.58
CA GLU A 91 14.12 -33.11 14.29
C GLU A 91 14.11 -31.57 14.23
N TYR A 92 13.61 -30.92 15.28
CA TYR A 92 13.58 -29.46 15.40
C TYR A 92 14.99 -28.87 15.26
N GLN A 93 15.97 -29.38 16.00
CA GLN A 93 17.36 -28.91 15.95
C GLN A 93 17.99 -29.15 14.57
N THR A 94 17.69 -30.29 13.94
CA THR A 94 18.14 -30.60 12.58
C THR A 94 17.62 -29.56 11.59
N LEU A 95 16.33 -29.20 11.67
CA LEU A 95 15.76 -28.18 10.79
C LEU A 95 16.40 -26.80 11.02
N LEU A 96 16.61 -26.40 12.28
CA LEU A 96 17.24 -25.12 12.61
C LEU A 96 18.70 -25.02 12.12
N SER A 97 19.40 -26.15 11.98
CA SER A 97 20.78 -26.17 11.46
C SER A 97 20.89 -25.85 9.96
N SER A 98 19.76 -25.82 9.24
CA SER A 98 19.73 -25.45 7.81
C SER A 98 20.09 -23.97 7.61
N GLY A 99 21.00 -23.68 6.68
CA GLY A 99 21.45 -22.30 6.39
C GLY A 99 20.35 -21.37 5.86
N ASN A 100 19.19 -21.90 5.46
CA ASN A 100 18.02 -21.13 5.04
C ASN A 100 17.01 -20.88 6.17
N VAL A 101 17.34 -21.23 7.42
CA VAL A 101 16.51 -20.97 8.59
C VAL A 101 17.12 -19.83 9.41
N ALA A 102 16.33 -18.77 9.62
CA ALA A 102 16.66 -17.69 10.54
C ALA A 102 15.82 -17.85 11.82
N VAL A 103 16.47 -17.75 12.97
CA VAL A 103 15.83 -17.96 14.28
C VAL A 103 15.67 -16.63 15.00
N LYS A 104 14.47 -16.37 15.52
CA LYS A 104 14.17 -15.18 16.34
C LYS A 104 13.30 -15.55 17.53
N THR A 105 13.74 -15.17 18.72
CA THR A 105 12.92 -15.31 19.93
C THR A 105 12.17 -14.02 20.21
N LEU A 106 10.86 -14.13 20.45
CA LEU A 106 10.04 -12.98 20.82
C LEU A 106 10.25 -12.58 22.28
N ILE A 107 10.33 -11.28 22.51
CA ILE A 107 10.27 -10.70 23.86
C ILE A 107 8.82 -10.27 24.06
N THR A 108 8.16 -10.83 25.07
CA THR A 108 6.80 -10.44 25.43
C THR A 108 6.82 -9.67 26.74
N ASP A 109 6.42 -8.40 26.68
CA ASP A 109 6.33 -7.55 27.86
C ASP A 109 5.23 -8.02 28.82
N ALA A 110 5.41 -7.73 30.11
CA ALA A 110 4.43 -7.98 31.16
C ALA A 110 4.02 -9.46 31.33
N VAL A 111 4.92 -10.40 31.01
CA VAL A 111 4.78 -11.83 31.30
C VAL A 111 5.72 -12.23 32.44
N ASP A 112 5.19 -12.97 33.41
CA ASP A 112 5.99 -13.56 34.49
C ASP A 112 6.68 -14.83 33.97
N MET A 113 7.94 -14.68 33.55
CA MET A 113 8.73 -15.77 32.95
C MET A 113 8.95 -16.96 33.90
N VAL A 114 8.85 -16.77 35.22
CA VAL A 114 8.95 -17.88 36.19
C VAL A 114 7.69 -18.73 36.12
N LYS A 115 6.52 -18.10 36.09
CA LYS A 115 5.24 -18.81 35.93
C LYS A 115 5.08 -19.40 34.53
N ALA A 116 5.62 -18.76 33.50
CA ALA A 116 5.55 -19.24 32.12
C ALA A 116 6.32 -20.55 31.88
N GLN A 117 7.19 -20.97 32.80
CA GLN A 117 7.83 -22.29 32.75
C GLN A 117 6.82 -23.44 32.84
N GLN A 118 5.66 -23.20 33.47
CA GLN A 118 4.56 -24.16 33.57
C GLN A 118 3.44 -23.83 32.57
N GLN A 119 2.65 -24.83 32.20
CA GLN A 119 1.45 -24.60 31.39
C GLN A 119 0.46 -23.71 32.14
N GLY A 120 -0.14 -22.74 31.46
CA GLY A 120 -1.08 -21.80 32.07
C GLY A 120 -1.12 -20.43 31.39
N PRO A 121 -1.79 -19.44 32.00
CA PRO A 121 -2.10 -18.15 31.36
C PRO A 121 -0.88 -17.35 30.87
N GLU A 122 0.23 -17.40 31.61
CA GLU A 122 1.48 -16.72 31.23
C GLU A 122 2.12 -17.38 30.01
N ARG A 123 2.07 -18.72 29.92
CA ARG A 123 2.55 -19.47 28.76
C ARG A 123 1.64 -19.25 27.54
N ASP A 124 0.33 -19.22 27.75
CA ASP A 124 -0.66 -18.89 26.70
C ASP A 124 -0.45 -17.47 26.16
N ALA A 125 0.00 -16.52 27.00
CA ALA A 125 0.32 -15.17 26.56
C ALA A 125 1.53 -15.14 25.60
N LEU A 126 2.56 -15.95 25.85
CA LEU A 126 3.70 -16.10 24.94
C LEU A 126 3.30 -16.68 23.58
N TYR A 127 2.46 -17.73 23.57
CA TYR A 127 1.92 -18.29 22.34
C TYR A 127 1.00 -17.32 21.60
N HIS A 128 0.25 -16.50 22.32
CA HIS A 128 -0.55 -15.44 21.71
C HIS A 128 0.29 -14.34 21.08
N SER A 129 1.42 -13.96 21.70
CA SER A 129 2.38 -13.04 21.10
C SER A 129 2.94 -13.60 19.78
N LEU A 130 3.24 -14.90 19.73
CA LEU A 130 3.61 -15.58 18.50
C LEU A 130 2.49 -15.55 17.45
N ALA A 131 1.26 -15.89 17.83
CA ALA A 131 0.10 -15.83 16.93
C ALA A 131 -0.09 -14.42 16.35
N LYS A 132 0.03 -13.39 17.19
CA LYS A 132 -0.02 -11.99 16.77
C LYS A 132 1.12 -11.65 15.81
N TYR A 133 2.35 -12.07 16.11
CA TYR A 133 3.51 -11.85 15.24
C TYR A 133 3.31 -12.48 13.86
N ILE A 134 2.89 -13.74 13.79
CA ILE A 134 2.59 -14.42 12.52
C ILE A 134 1.54 -13.63 11.74
N ASN A 135 0.44 -13.24 12.38
CA ASN A 135 -0.62 -12.47 11.73
C ASN A 135 -0.16 -11.10 11.21
N GLU A 136 0.72 -10.42 11.95
CA GLU A 136 1.24 -9.10 11.58
C GLU A 136 2.28 -9.17 10.46
N GLN A 137 3.06 -10.25 10.38
CA GLN A 137 4.10 -10.40 9.36
C GLN A 137 3.60 -11.05 8.06
N SER A 138 2.50 -11.79 8.11
CA SER A 138 2.06 -12.63 6.98
C SER A 138 1.23 -11.89 5.94
N ASN A 139 1.63 -11.98 4.67
CA ASN A 139 0.82 -11.57 3.53
C ASN A 139 -0.33 -12.56 3.23
N ILE A 140 -0.09 -13.85 3.51
CA ILE A 140 -1.09 -14.92 3.50
C ILE A 140 -0.74 -15.94 4.59
N VAL A 141 -1.72 -16.63 5.15
CA VAL A 141 -1.49 -17.72 6.13
C VAL A 141 -1.91 -19.05 5.51
N ILE A 142 -1.07 -20.08 5.64
CA ILE A 142 -1.44 -21.47 5.42
C ILE A 142 -1.87 -22.06 6.76
N ALA A 143 -3.08 -22.60 6.82
CA ALA A 143 -3.63 -23.19 8.04
C ALA A 143 -4.01 -24.65 7.84
N VAL A 144 -3.39 -25.55 8.61
CA VAL A 144 -3.83 -26.95 8.74
C VAL A 144 -4.76 -27.01 9.95
N TRP A 145 -6.07 -26.95 9.71
CA TRP A 145 -7.05 -26.68 10.77
C TRP A 145 -8.34 -27.49 10.58
N ASP A 146 -8.92 -27.91 11.70
CA ASP A 146 -10.16 -28.71 11.78
C ASP A 146 -11.44 -27.89 11.63
N GLY A 147 -11.31 -26.57 11.50
CA GLY A 147 -12.45 -25.67 11.35
C GLY A 147 -13.20 -25.39 12.66
N VAL A 148 -12.69 -25.87 13.80
CA VAL A 148 -13.33 -25.73 15.12
C VAL A 148 -12.61 -24.67 15.95
N ASN A 149 -13.37 -23.82 16.65
CA ASN A 149 -12.84 -22.87 17.63
C ASN A 149 -13.03 -23.42 19.06
N PRO A 150 -11.98 -23.98 19.69
CA PRO A 150 -12.06 -24.53 21.05
C PRO A 150 -12.11 -23.44 22.13
N GLY A 151 -11.92 -22.16 21.77
CA GLY A 151 -11.83 -21.07 22.74
C GLY A 151 -10.47 -20.94 23.40
N LEU A 152 -9.40 -21.48 22.79
CA LEU A 152 -8.03 -21.45 23.31
C LEU A 152 -7.23 -20.28 22.75
N LYS A 153 -6.36 -19.71 23.58
CA LYS A 153 -5.47 -18.60 23.25
C LYS A 153 -4.17 -19.09 22.63
N GLY A 154 -3.73 -18.46 21.55
CA GLY A 154 -2.50 -18.82 20.84
C GLY A 154 -2.56 -20.10 20.00
N GLY A 155 -3.72 -20.78 19.94
CA GLY A 155 -3.91 -21.97 19.09
C GLY A 155 -4.21 -21.65 17.63
N THR A 156 -4.25 -22.67 16.77
CA THR A 156 -4.51 -22.54 15.32
C THR A 156 -5.78 -21.75 15.00
N ALA A 157 -6.88 -22.02 15.71
CA ALA A 157 -8.13 -21.27 15.53
C ALA A 157 -7.99 -19.79 15.92
N ASP A 158 -7.20 -19.46 16.94
CA ASP A 158 -6.92 -18.06 17.34
C ASP A 158 -6.18 -17.32 16.22
N VAL A 159 -5.14 -17.95 15.66
CA VAL A 159 -4.37 -17.42 14.52
C VAL A 159 -5.29 -17.15 13.34
N VAL A 160 -6.03 -18.18 12.87
CA VAL A 160 -6.91 -18.09 11.69
C VAL A 160 -7.99 -17.02 11.86
N LEU A 161 -8.74 -17.05 12.97
CA LEU A 161 -9.85 -16.13 13.19
C LEU A 161 -9.37 -14.67 13.37
N SER A 162 -8.24 -14.48 14.05
CA SER A 162 -7.63 -13.16 14.21
C SER A 162 -7.10 -12.62 12.88
N TYR A 163 -6.45 -13.47 12.07
CA TYR A 163 -5.93 -13.08 10.76
C TYR A 163 -7.04 -12.67 9.81
N LEU A 164 -8.14 -13.45 9.77
CA LEU A 164 -9.31 -13.16 8.93
C LEU A 164 -10.16 -11.99 9.45
N GLN A 165 -9.84 -11.43 10.63
CA GLN A 165 -10.67 -10.44 11.32
C GLN A 165 -12.12 -10.94 11.55
N ALA A 166 -12.28 -12.26 11.74
CA ALA A 166 -13.54 -12.88 12.12
C ALA A 166 -13.80 -12.77 13.62
N LYS A 167 -12.88 -12.19 14.39
CA LYS A 167 -13.07 -11.83 15.79
C LYS A 167 -12.28 -10.57 16.11
N ASN A 168 -12.68 -9.85 17.16
CA ASN A 168 -11.88 -8.75 17.67
C ASN A 168 -10.69 -9.33 18.45
N ILE A 169 -9.48 -8.86 18.14
CA ILE A 169 -8.24 -9.27 18.81
C ILE A 169 -8.28 -8.95 20.31
N ALA A 170 -9.01 -7.89 20.69
CA ALA A 170 -9.16 -7.45 22.09
C ALA A 170 -10.20 -8.25 22.89
N ASP A 171 -11.06 -9.02 22.24
CA ASP A 171 -12.11 -9.75 22.95
C ASP A 171 -11.53 -10.96 23.68
N LYS A 172 -12.10 -11.27 24.85
CA LYS A 172 -11.83 -12.54 25.52
C LYS A 172 -12.20 -13.67 24.56
N ILE A 173 -11.28 -14.61 24.37
CA ILE A 173 -11.51 -15.74 23.48
C ILE A 173 -12.68 -16.55 24.03
N SER A 174 -13.72 -16.69 23.22
CA SER A 174 -14.90 -17.46 23.56
C SER A 174 -14.97 -18.71 22.69
N LYS A 175 -15.38 -19.83 23.31
CA LYS A 175 -15.73 -21.04 22.58
C LYS A 175 -17.06 -20.78 21.86
N GLN A 176 -16.99 -20.56 20.55
CA GLN A 176 -18.14 -20.32 19.69
C GLN A 176 -17.98 -21.10 18.39
N ALA A 177 -19.09 -21.64 17.88
CA ALA A 177 -19.09 -22.34 16.60
C ALA A 177 -18.75 -21.36 15.46
N VAL A 178 -17.94 -21.84 14.51
CA VAL A 178 -17.58 -21.08 13.32
C VAL A 178 -18.66 -21.31 12.27
N ASN A 179 -19.23 -20.23 11.75
CA ASN A 179 -20.25 -20.28 10.71
C ASN A 179 -19.59 -20.15 9.33
N TYR A 180 -19.78 -21.16 8.48
CA TYR A 180 -19.20 -21.21 7.14
C TYR A 180 -20.24 -20.82 6.10
N ILE A 181 -19.93 -19.79 5.32
CA ILE A 181 -20.74 -19.34 4.19
C ILE A 181 -20.03 -19.75 2.90
N ASN A 182 -20.70 -20.58 2.09
CA ASN A 182 -20.28 -20.82 0.72
C ASN A 182 -20.79 -19.66 -0.14
N GLY A 183 -19.93 -19.05 -0.94
CA GLY A 183 -20.41 -18.08 -1.91
C GLY A 183 -19.37 -17.72 -2.96
N ASP A 184 -19.82 -17.69 -4.20
CA ASP A 184 -18.99 -17.33 -5.36
C ASP A 184 -18.78 -15.80 -5.49
N GLU A 185 -19.40 -14.99 -4.63
CA GLU A 185 -19.20 -13.53 -4.70
C GLU A 185 -17.75 -13.14 -4.35
N GLN A 186 -17.20 -12.20 -5.11
CA GLN A 186 -15.82 -11.74 -4.96
C GLN A 186 -15.50 -11.30 -3.53
N ALA A 187 -14.35 -11.75 -3.01
CA ALA A 187 -13.87 -11.28 -1.71
C ALA A 187 -13.58 -9.77 -1.76
N ILE A 188 -14.00 -9.05 -0.72
CA ILE A 188 -13.81 -7.61 -0.61
C ILE A 188 -12.30 -7.28 -0.65
N TYR A 189 -11.90 -6.28 -1.44
CA TYR A 189 -10.51 -5.82 -1.51
C TYR A 189 -9.99 -5.41 -0.12
N GLY A 190 -8.75 -5.79 0.18
CA GLY A 190 -8.11 -5.50 1.47
C GLY A 190 -8.48 -6.45 2.61
N THR A 191 -9.28 -7.48 2.34
CA THR A 191 -9.49 -8.61 3.27
C THR A 191 -8.27 -9.54 3.26
N ASN A 192 -7.96 -10.07 4.43
CA ASN A 192 -6.93 -11.09 4.58
C ASN A 192 -7.50 -12.45 4.14
N SER A 193 -6.66 -13.33 3.59
CA SER A 193 -7.08 -14.67 3.17
C SER A 193 -6.18 -15.76 3.72
N VAL A 194 -6.79 -16.89 4.11
CA VAL A 194 -6.06 -18.07 4.59
C VAL A 194 -6.18 -19.16 3.54
N TYR A 195 -5.06 -19.76 3.15
CA TYR A 195 -5.05 -21.02 2.41
C TYR A 195 -5.28 -22.16 3.41
N TRP A 196 -6.48 -22.73 3.39
CA TRP A 196 -6.96 -23.69 4.37
C TRP A 196 -6.82 -25.12 3.86
N LEU A 197 -6.12 -25.92 4.65
CA LEU A 197 -5.96 -27.35 4.49
C LEU A 197 -6.82 -28.03 5.56
N PRO A 198 -8.05 -28.47 5.21
CA PRO A 198 -8.97 -29.03 6.18
C PRO A 198 -8.48 -30.40 6.67
N VAL A 199 -8.52 -30.59 7.99
CA VAL A 199 -8.29 -31.89 8.65
C VAL A 199 -9.47 -32.20 9.57
N ALA A 200 -9.64 -33.44 9.98
CA ALA A 200 -10.67 -33.85 10.94
C ALA A 200 -9.99 -34.55 12.13
N SER A 201 -10.54 -34.42 13.34
CA SER A 201 -10.06 -35.21 14.48
C SER A 201 -10.35 -36.69 14.22
N GLY A 202 -9.31 -37.48 13.94
CA GLY A 202 -9.41 -38.91 13.64
C GLY A 202 -9.35 -39.79 14.89
N SER A 203 -9.34 -41.11 14.68
CA SER A 203 -9.24 -42.08 15.78
C SER A 203 -7.86 -42.01 16.45
N LYS A 204 -7.82 -42.07 17.79
CA LYS A 204 -6.60 -41.94 18.62
C LYS A 204 -5.98 -40.53 18.69
N ASN A 205 -6.80 -39.47 18.71
CA ASN A 205 -6.38 -38.07 18.90
C ASN A 205 -5.45 -37.48 17.82
N HIS A 206 -5.25 -38.17 16.68
CA HIS A 206 -4.51 -37.61 15.55
C HIS A 206 -5.49 -37.01 14.55
N HIS A 207 -5.16 -35.86 13.97
CA HIS A 207 -5.91 -35.24 12.89
C HIS A 207 -5.57 -35.91 11.57
N GLN A 208 -6.62 -36.24 10.82
CA GLN A 208 -6.54 -36.97 9.57
C GLN A 208 -7.27 -36.22 8.46
N ILE A 209 -6.81 -36.40 7.23
CA ILE A 209 -7.55 -35.97 6.06
C ILE A 209 -8.62 -37.02 5.72
N GLU A 210 -9.87 -36.58 5.54
CA GLU A 210 -10.88 -37.37 4.86
C GLU A 210 -10.65 -37.30 3.34
N LEU A 211 -10.05 -38.34 2.76
CA LEU A 211 -9.63 -38.35 1.35
C LEU A 211 -10.74 -38.02 0.34
N SER A 212 -12.00 -38.39 0.63
CA SER A 212 -13.15 -38.09 -0.24
C SER A 212 -13.58 -36.62 -0.21
N SER A 213 -13.25 -35.87 0.84
CA SER A 213 -13.67 -34.49 1.09
C SER A 213 -12.50 -33.51 1.13
N PHE A 214 -11.25 -33.98 1.07
CA PHE A 214 -10.06 -33.14 1.08
C PHE A 214 -10.00 -32.22 -0.13
N LYS A 215 -10.30 -30.95 0.09
CA LYS A 215 -10.17 -29.90 -0.90
C LYS A 215 -9.52 -28.69 -0.24
N PRO A 216 -8.24 -28.41 -0.54
CA PRO A 216 -7.65 -27.13 -0.19
C PRO A 216 -8.54 -26.00 -0.71
N SER A 217 -8.77 -25.01 0.13
CA SER A 217 -9.66 -23.89 -0.19
C SER A 217 -9.11 -22.61 0.42
N TYR A 218 -9.72 -21.48 0.06
CA TYR A 218 -9.36 -20.18 0.60
C TYR A 218 -10.45 -19.70 1.54
N LEU A 219 -10.06 -19.14 2.68
CA LEU A 219 -10.95 -18.51 3.64
C LEU A 219 -10.81 -17.00 3.56
N SER A 220 -11.92 -16.28 3.75
CA SER A 220 -11.96 -14.83 3.96
C SER A 220 -12.92 -14.50 5.10
N GLY A 221 -12.64 -13.45 5.87
CA GLY A 221 -13.50 -12.99 6.97
C GLY A 221 -14.24 -11.68 6.68
N MET A 222 -14.60 -10.96 7.76
CA MET A 222 -15.38 -9.71 7.81
C MET A 222 -16.90 -9.81 7.60
N GLN A 223 -17.50 -11.01 7.62
CA GLN A 223 -18.96 -11.22 7.56
C GLN A 223 -19.65 -11.19 8.93
N GLY A 224 -18.90 -10.86 10.00
CA GLY A 224 -19.37 -10.87 11.38
C GLY A 224 -18.52 -11.76 12.29
N PRO A 225 -18.82 -11.79 13.59
CA PRO A 225 -18.07 -12.57 14.56
C PRO A 225 -18.20 -14.07 14.27
N TYR A 226 -17.07 -14.76 14.19
CA TYR A 226 -16.92 -16.19 13.90
C TYR A 226 -17.58 -16.65 12.60
N THR A 227 -17.81 -15.73 11.66
CA THR A 227 -18.32 -16.03 10.33
C THR A 227 -17.18 -15.99 9.33
N ILE A 228 -17.01 -17.06 8.57
CA ILE A 228 -15.98 -17.22 7.56
C ILE A 228 -16.64 -17.59 6.23
N LYS A 229 -16.14 -17.00 5.15
CA LYS A 229 -16.51 -17.37 3.79
C LYS A 229 -15.45 -18.26 3.14
N THR A 230 -15.90 -19.33 2.49
CA THR A 230 -15.07 -20.32 1.79
C THR A 230 -15.06 -20.04 0.28
N HIS A 231 -13.88 -20.19 -0.35
CA HIS A 231 -13.66 -20.00 -1.78
C HIS A 231 -12.89 -21.21 -2.33
N ALA A 232 -13.35 -21.75 -3.47
CA ALA A 232 -12.70 -22.91 -4.09
C ALA A 232 -11.36 -22.59 -4.75
N ALA A 233 -11.15 -21.33 -5.15
CA ALA A 233 -9.93 -20.83 -5.77
C ALA A 233 -9.45 -19.55 -5.08
N MET A 234 -8.21 -19.14 -5.36
CA MET A 234 -7.66 -17.90 -4.82
C MET A 234 -8.55 -16.72 -5.22
N PRO A 235 -9.03 -15.90 -4.26
CA PRO A 235 -9.87 -14.76 -4.60
C PRO A 235 -9.15 -13.78 -5.54
N GLU A 236 -9.86 -13.23 -6.52
CA GLU A 236 -9.29 -12.30 -7.52
C GLU A 236 -8.63 -11.08 -6.85
N SER A 237 -9.19 -10.60 -5.74
CA SER A 237 -8.64 -9.47 -4.99
C SER A 237 -7.27 -9.79 -4.36
N VAL A 238 -7.05 -11.02 -3.89
CA VAL A 238 -5.76 -11.50 -3.37
C VAL A 238 -4.76 -11.66 -4.51
N CYS A 239 -5.18 -12.27 -5.62
CA CYS A 239 -4.35 -12.42 -6.82
C CYS A 239 -3.92 -11.05 -7.39
N ALA A 240 -4.83 -10.08 -7.44
CA ALA A 240 -4.54 -8.71 -7.87
C ALA A 240 -3.53 -8.03 -6.93
N GLN A 241 -3.68 -8.19 -5.62
CA GLN A 241 -2.75 -7.66 -4.62
C GLN A 241 -1.33 -8.21 -4.80
N MET A 242 -1.20 -9.52 -5.02
CA MET A 242 0.09 -10.17 -5.29
C MET A 242 0.74 -9.60 -6.56
N ARG A 243 -0.02 -9.45 -7.64
CA ARG A 243 0.47 -8.86 -8.90
C ARG A 243 0.90 -7.40 -8.72
N ASP A 244 0.16 -6.61 -7.96
CA ASP A 244 0.50 -5.21 -7.70
C ASP A 244 1.79 -5.08 -6.87
N LEU A 245 2.02 -5.97 -5.89
CA LEU A 245 3.27 -6.06 -5.14
C LEU A 245 4.44 -6.48 -6.04
N ASP A 246 4.25 -7.49 -6.88
CA ASP A 246 5.28 -7.94 -7.82
C ASP A 246 5.65 -6.86 -8.84
N ASP A 247 4.64 -6.16 -9.36
CA ASP A 247 4.82 -5.01 -10.23
C ASP A 247 5.59 -3.87 -9.55
N TYR A 248 5.38 -3.65 -8.24
CA TYR A 248 6.13 -2.68 -7.45
C TYR A 248 7.60 -3.10 -7.31
N ASN A 249 7.85 -4.35 -6.93
CA ASN A 249 9.22 -4.90 -6.81
C ASN A 249 9.96 -4.87 -8.15
N ARG A 250 9.30 -5.27 -9.24
CA ARG A 250 9.87 -5.18 -10.60
C ARG A 250 10.27 -3.76 -10.98
N GLN A 251 9.46 -2.76 -10.62
CA GLN A 251 9.79 -1.36 -10.87
C GLN A 251 10.97 -0.89 -10.03
N CYS A 252 11.06 -1.30 -8.77
CA CYS A 252 12.20 -1.00 -7.91
C CYS A 252 13.50 -1.56 -8.52
N LEU A 253 13.49 -2.85 -8.89
CA LEU A 253 14.64 -3.51 -9.53
C LEU A 253 15.07 -2.81 -10.82
N HIS A 254 14.12 -2.45 -11.68
CA HIS A 254 14.41 -1.76 -12.94
C HIS A 254 14.98 -0.35 -12.71
N LEU A 255 14.45 0.40 -11.74
CA LEU A 255 14.98 1.73 -11.40
C LEU A 255 16.36 1.67 -10.75
N GLU A 256 16.60 0.65 -9.92
CA GLU A 256 17.92 0.40 -9.31
C GLU A 256 18.96 0.05 -10.38
N GLN A 257 18.66 -0.86 -11.31
CA GLN A 257 19.53 -1.20 -12.43
C GLN A 257 19.90 0.00 -13.31
N GLN A 258 19.01 0.99 -13.39
CA GLN A 258 19.23 2.22 -14.16
C GLN A 258 19.89 3.35 -13.33
N ASN A 259 20.23 3.11 -12.06
CA ASN A 259 20.73 4.14 -11.13
C ASN A 259 19.82 5.38 -11.03
N LEU A 260 18.49 5.16 -11.12
CA LEU A 260 17.49 6.23 -11.04
C LEU A 260 16.95 6.45 -9.63
N ILE A 261 17.37 5.64 -8.66
CA ILE A 261 17.06 5.83 -7.23
C ILE A 261 18.07 6.84 -6.66
N SER A 262 17.64 8.08 -6.46
CA SER A 262 18.50 9.15 -5.96
C SER A 262 18.69 9.05 -4.45
N ARG A 263 19.94 8.91 -3.98
CA ARG A 263 20.29 8.96 -2.56
C ARG A 263 20.32 10.38 -1.98
N GLN A 264 20.18 11.42 -2.82
CA GLN A 264 20.15 12.81 -2.38
C GLN A 264 19.00 13.09 -1.39
N TYR A 265 17.92 12.33 -1.48
CA TYR A 265 16.73 12.49 -0.64
C TYR A 265 16.72 11.53 0.55
N SER A 266 17.84 10.89 0.88
CA SER A 266 17.94 9.99 2.04
C SER A 266 17.55 10.72 3.32
N LEU A 267 16.69 10.09 4.12
CA LEU A 267 16.27 10.55 5.45
C LEU A 267 17.40 10.48 6.47
N LEU A 268 18.46 9.74 6.16
CA LEU A 268 19.68 9.64 6.95
C LEU A 268 20.68 10.77 6.64
N THR A 269 20.40 11.61 5.64
CA THR A 269 21.27 12.76 5.33
C THR A 269 21.39 13.66 6.57
N ASN A 270 22.63 13.94 6.98
CA ASN A 270 22.96 14.72 8.19
C ASN A 270 22.58 14.06 9.53
N TYR A 271 22.19 12.79 9.55
CA TYR A 271 21.98 12.05 10.78
C TYR A 271 23.24 11.28 11.18
N ASN A 272 23.71 11.49 12.41
CA ASN A 272 24.88 10.79 12.95
C ASN A 272 24.44 9.42 13.49
N MET A 273 24.71 8.38 12.70
CA MET A 273 24.38 7.00 13.05
C MET A 273 25.43 6.40 14.00
N ASP A 274 24.97 5.85 15.11
CA ASP A 274 25.79 4.94 15.91
C ASP A 274 25.70 3.53 15.33
N GLU A 275 26.74 3.07 14.63
CA GLU A 275 26.73 1.77 13.94
C GLU A 275 26.61 0.57 14.89
N THR A 276 26.78 0.77 16.20
CA THR A 276 26.71 -0.30 17.21
C THR A 276 25.29 -0.61 17.69
N ASN A 277 24.30 0.19 17.31
CA ASN A 277 22.93 0.08 17.80
C ASN A 277 21.99 -0.68 16.82
N ASP A 278 21.16 -1.62 17.29
CA ASP A 278 20.20 -2.33 16.42
C ASP A 278 19.18 -1.39 15.75
N GLN A 279 18.85 -0.25 16.37
CA GLN A 279 18.04 0.80 15.75
C GLN A 279 18.61 1.27 14.41
N SER A 280 19.93 1.18 14.23
CA SER A 280 20.61 1.62 13.03
C SER A 280 20.27 0.77 11.81
N ALA A 281 20.09 -0.54 12.00
CA ALA A 281 19.65 -1.43 10.93
C ALA A 281 18.20 -1.11 10.51
N THR A 282 17.32 -0.88 11.48
CA THR A 282 15.93 -0.49 11.26
C THR A 282 15.82 0.82 10.48
N LEU A 283 16.58 1.86 10.87
CA LEU A 283 16.59 3.16 10.19
C LEU A 283 17.13 3.06 8.76
N LYS A 284 18.21 2.29 8.53
CA LYS A 284 18.76 2.02 7.19
C LYS A 284 17.71 1.35 6.30
N HIS A 285 17.04 0.32 6.80
CA HIS A 285 15.98 -0.35 6.05
C HIS A 285 14.80 0.58 5.72
N LEU A 286 14.34 1.39 6.68
CA LEU A 286 13.25 2.35 6.45
C LEU A 286 13.63 3.41 5.40
N ASP A 287 14.86 3.92 5.44
CA ASP A 287 15.38 4.85 4.45
C ASP A 287 15.45 4.20 3.06
N GLU A 288 15.96 2.98 2.96
CA GLU A 288 16.02 2.24 1.69
C GLU A 288 14.64 2.03 1.07
N GLU A 289 13.67 1.61 1.87
CA GLU A 289 12.29 1.43 1.41
C GLU A 289 11.63 2.75 1.02
N PHE A 290 11.91 3.83 1.76
CA PHE A 290 11.45 5.18 1.42
C PHE A 290 11.99 5.62 0.06
N LEU A 291 13.30 5.46 -0.18
CA LEU A 291 13.94 5.85 -1.43
C LEU A 291 13.38 5.07 -2.63
N LYS A 292 13.12 3.77 -2.48
CA LYS A 292 12.45 2.96 -3.51
C LYS A 292 11.05 3.49 -3.82
N ALA A 293 10.23 3.69 -2.77
CA ALA A 293 8.87 4.15 -2.90
C ALA A 293 8.79 5.52 -3.58
N ASP A 294 9.66 6.46 -3.18
CA ASP A 294 9.70 7.80 -3.77
C ASP A 294 10.18 7.78 -5.23
N ALA A 295 11.19 6.96 -5.56
CA ALA A 295 11.65 6.80 -6.94
C ALA A 295 10.55 6.23 -7.86
N VAL A 296 9.82 5.19 -7.40
CA VAL A 296 8.66 4.63 -8.13
C VAL A 296 7.56 5.68 -8.28
N ALA A 297 7.29 6.47 -7.22
CA ALA A 297 6.29 7.53 -7.27
C ALA A 297 6.64 8.60 -8.32
N LEU A 298 7.88 9.08 -8.35
CA LEU A 298 8.35 10.11 -9.29
C LEU A 298 8.39 9.61 -10.73
N ALA A 299 8.84 8.38 -10.97
CA ALA A 299 8.89 7.78 -12.29
C ALA A 299 7.48 7.66 -12.91
N ASN A 300 6.51 7.22 -12.11
CA ASN A 300 5.12 7.10 -12.55
C ASN A 300 4.41 8.46 -12.67
N GLN A 301 4.73 9.43 -11.82
CA GLN A 301 4.20 10.79 -11.92
C GLN A 301 4.51 11.41 -13.28
N LYS A 302 5.80 11.38 -13.68
CA LYS A 302 6.24 11.96 -14.96
C LYS A 302 5.50 11.36 -16.16
N ARG A 303 5.32 10.04 -16.15
CA ARG A 303 4.61 9.32 -17.21
C ARG A 303 3.12 9.67 -17.25
N SER A 304 2.48 9.68 -16.08
CA SER A 304 1.06 10.02 -15.97
C SER A 304 0.77 11.47 -16.37
N ASP A 305 1.55 12.44 -15.88
CA ASP A 305 1.44 13.85 -16.25
C ASP A 305 1.66 14.05 -17.77
N GLY A 306 2.62 13.32 -18.35
CA GLY A 306 2.87 13.32 -19.79
C GLY A 306 1.66 12.82 -20.59
N GLN A 307 1.01 11.75 -20.15
CA GLN A 307 -0.19 11.22 -20.80
C GLN A 307 -1.37 12.19 -20.75
N PHE A 308 -1.63 12.80 -19.60
CA PHE A 308 -2.73 13.75 -19.48
C PHE A 308 -2.51 14.96 -20.37
N LYS A 309 -1.29 15.49 -20.45
CA LYS A 309 -0.93 16.55 -21.39
C LYS A 309 -1.13 16.13 -22.84
N LEU A 310 -0.72 14.92 -23.21
CA LEU A 310 -0.89 14.39 -24.56
C LEU A 310 -2.37 14.30 -24.94
N PHE A 311 -3.22 13.71 -24.09
CA PHE A 311 -4.66 13.61 -24.37
C PHE A 311 -5.32 14.98 -24.46
N SER A 312 -4.97 15.94 -23.60
CA SER A 312 -5.48 17.31 -23.69
C SER A 312 -5.04 18.01 -24.98
N LEU A 313 -3.79 17.81 -25.41
CA LEU A 313 -3.29 18.35 -26.68
C LEU A 313 -4.03 17.72 -27.89
N MET A 314 -4.27 16.41 -27.86
CA MET A 314 -5.02 15.72 -28.91
C MET A 314 -6.46 16.19 -28.99
N ALA A 315 -7.14 16.36 -27.85
CA ALA A 315 -8.48 16.93 -27.79
C ALA A 315 -8.52 18.36 -28.35
N ALA A 316 -7.56 19.20 -27.97
CA ALA A 316 -7.44 20.56 -28.50
C ALA A 316 -7.21 20.56 -30.02
N ALA A 317 -6.33 19.70 -30.52
CA ALA A 317 -6.04 19.57 -31.95
C ALA A 317 -7.25 19.06 -32.74
N MET A 318 -7.97 18.06 -32.21
CA MET A 318 -9.20 17.55 -32.83
C MET A 318 -10.27 18.64 -32.95
N GLY A 319 -10.52 19.40 -31.88
CA GLY A 319 -11.49 20.49 -31.93
C GLY A 319 -11.06 21.63 -32.86
N LEU A 320 -9.76 21.93 -32.94
CA LEU A 320 -9.23 22.88 -33.92
C LEU A 320 -9.47 22.39 -35.36
N LEU A 321 -9.16 21.14 -35.68
CA LEU A 321 -9.41 20.56 -37.01
C LEU A 321 -10.90 20.62 -37.37
N PHE A 322 -11.78 20.30 -36.42
CA PHE A 322 -13.22 20.38 -36.61
C PHE A 322 -13.70 21.81 -36.88
N LEU A 323 -13.21 22.80 -36.11
CA LEU A 323 -13.58 24.20 -36.28
C LEU A 323 -13.07 24.78 -37.62
N VAL A 324 -11.84 24.44 -38.01
CA VAL A 324 -11.27 24.83 -39.32
C VAL A 324 -12.06 24.19 -40.46
N TYR A 325 -12.43 22.92 -40.34
CA TYR A 325 -13.29 22.24 -41.32
C TYR A 325 -14.67 22.93 -41.43
N ALA A 326 -15.28 23.26 -40.30
CA ALA A 326 -16.63 23.82 -40.25
C ALA A 326 -16.72 25.27 -40.74
N LYS A 327 -15.63 26.07 -40.63
CA LYS A 327 -15.68 27.51 -40.91
C LYS A 327 -14.73 28.00 -42.00
N ILE A 328 -13.58 27.38 -42.21
CA ILE A 328 -12.56 27.85 -43.15
C ILE A 328 -12.61 27.06 -44.46
N THR A 329 -12.51 25.73 -44.39
CA THR A 329 -12.42 24.90 -45.59
C THR A 329 -12.95 23.49 -45.34
N ALA A 330 -13.98 23.09 -46.08
CA ALA A 330 -14.57 21.76 -46.02
C ALA A 330 -13.70 20.70 -46.74
N SER A 331 -12.44 20.56 -46.33
CA SER A 331 -11.49 19.61 -46.91
C SER A 331 -11.63 18.22 -46.29
N LYS A 332 -11.70 17.19 -47.15
CA LYS A 332 -11.67 15.78 -46.72
C LYS A 332 -10.40 15.44 -45.92
N ILE A 333 -9.29 16.13 -46.19
CA ILE A 333 -8.01 15.92 -45.50
C ILE A 333 -8.14 16.25 -44.00
N LEU A 334 -8.89 17.29 -43.63
CA LEU A 334 -9.10 17.66 -42.23
C LEU A 334 -9.93 16.61 -41.48
N LEU A 335 -10.95 16.03 -42.13
CA LEU A 335 -11.74 14.94 -41.58
C LEU A 335 -10.92 13.66 -41.41
N ILE A 336 -10.07 13.34 -42.39
CA ILE A 336 -9.12 12.21 -42.28
C ILE A 336 -8.16 12.45 -41.10
N GLY A 337 -7.60 13.66 -40.98
CA GLY A 337 -6.73 14.03 -39.85
C GLY A 337 -7.45 13.91 -38.50
N TYR A 338 -8.70 14.35 -38.41
CA TYR A 338 -9.53 14.20 -37.22
C TYR A 338 -9.73 12.73 -36.84
N LEU A 339 -10.11 11.88 -37.82
CA LEU A 339 -10.31 10.45 -37.60
C LEU A 339 -9.01 9.74 -37.18
N LEU A 340 -7.87 10.10 -37.79
CA LEU A 340 -6.57 9.56 -37.41
C LEU A 340 -6.17 9.96 -35.98
N LEU A 341 -6.38 11.21 -35.58
CA LEU A 341 -6.13 11.65 -34.21
C LEU A 341 -7.03 10.93 -33.21
N PHE A 342 -8.31 10.74 -33.55
CA PHE A 342 -9.24 9.99 -32.70
C PHE A 342 -8.80 8.53 -32.54
N ALA A 343 -8.47 7.85 -33.65
CA ALA A 343 -8.00 6.46 -33.63
C ALA A 343 -6.69 6.30 -32.86
N LEU A 344 -5.74 7.24 -33.03
CA LEU A 344 -4.50 7.28 -32.28
C LEU A 344 -4.77 7.49 -30.78
N GLY A 345 -5.68 8.41 -30.44
CA GLY A 345 -6.05 8.71 -29.05
C GLY A 345 -6.67 7.50 -28.37
N TRP A 346 -7.57 6.81 -29.07
CA TRP A 346 -8.17 5.56 -28.62
C TRP A 346 -7.12 4.45 -28.42
N TYR A 347 -6.20 4.28 -29.37
CA TYR A 347 -5.12 3.29 -29.27
C TYR A 347 -4.21 3.57 -28.08
N LEU A 348 -3.77 4.83 -27.90
CA LEU A 348 -2.96 5.26 -26.76
C LEU A 348 -3.70 5.12 -25.44
N PHE A 349 -5.01 5.40 -25.39
CA PHE A 349 -5.84 5.20 -24.21
C PHE A 349 -5.90 3.72 -23.82
N LYS A 350 -6.15 2.81 -24.78
CA LYS A 350 -6.17 1.37 -24.54
C LYS A 350 -4.82 0.80 -24.09
N GLY A 351 -3.71 1.36 -24.59
CA GLY A 351 -2.36 1.02 -24.12
C GLY A 351 -2.09 1.57 -22.70
N SER A 352 -2.59 2.77 -22.42
CA SER A 352 -2.42 3.47 -21.14
C SER A 352 -3.08 2.74 -19.97
N THR A 353 -4.32 2.28 -20.15
CA THR A 353 -5.11 1.65 -19.06
C THR A 353 -4.45 0.40 -18.49
N LYS A 354 -3.61 -0.29 -19.27
CA LYS A 354 -2.84 -1.45 -18.80
C LYS A 354 -1.73 -1.06 -17.81
N ASN A 355 -1.18 0.14 -17.95
CA ASN A 355 0.03 0.54 -17.24
C ASN A 355 -0.25 1.21 -15.89
N LYS A 356 -1.49 1.63 -15.61
CA LYS A 356 -1.94 2.19 -14.32
C LYS A 356 -0.96 3.21 -13.71
N TRP A 357 -0.29 4.04 -14.54
CA TRP A 357 0.80 4.91 -14.07
C TRP A 357 0.31 5.88 -12.98
N PHE A 358 -0.91 6.38 -13.07
CA PHE A 358 -1.45 7.28 -12.07
C PHE A 358 -1.70 6.57 -10.73
N THR A 359 -2.46 5.46 -10.72
CA THR A 359 -2.69 4.66 -9.51
C THR A 359 -1.38 4.22 -8.85
N ARG A 360 -0.38 3.81 -9.64
CA ARG A 360 0.96 3.44 -9.17
C ARG A 360 1.72 4.62 -8.56
N HIS A 361 1.61 5.81 -9.15
CA HIS A 361 2.16 7.04 -8.55
C HIS A 361 1.53 7.32 -7.19
N LEU A 362 0.19 7.27 -7.08
CA LEU A 362 -0.51 7.58 -5.84
C LEU A 362 -0.11 6.62 -4.72
N THR A 363 -0.15 5.32 -5.00
CA THR A 363 0.14 4.26 -4.01
C THR A 363 1.59 4.31 -3.55
N ALA A 364 2.55 4.42 -4.46
CA ALA A 364 3.97 4.59 -4.11
C ALA A 364 4.24 5.89 -3.34
N ARG A 365 3.54 6.99 -3.66
CA ARG A 365 3.67 8.25 -2.92
C ARG A 365 3.13 8.14 -1.50
N VAL A 366 1.97 7.50 -1.32
CA VAL A 366 1.41 7.23 0.01
C VAL A 366 2.33 6.34 0.82
N LEU A 367 2.92 5.32 0.19
CA LEU A 367 3.93 4.47 0.83
C LEU A 367 5.12 5.30 1.31
N ALA A 368 5.76 6.07 0.42
CA ALA A 368 6.91 6.92 0.76
C ALA A 368 6.60 7.87 1.92
N GLU A 369 5.48 8.58 1.88
CA GLU A 369 5.12 9.53 2.95
C GLU A 369 4.80 8.83 4.28
N THR A 370 4.23 7.63 4.23
CA THR A 370 3.99 6.80 5.41
C THR A 370 5.30 6.31 6.02
N LEU A 371 6.22 5.82 5.19
CA LEU A 371 7.56 5.36 5.60
C LEU A 371 8.38 6.50 6.20
N ARG A 372 8.36 7.67 5.55
CA ARG A 372 9.03 8.89 6.04
C ARG A 372 8.53 9.28 7.43
N THR A 373 7.21 9.24 7.63
CA THR A 373 6.62 9.56 8.95
C THR A 373 7.02 8.51 9.99
N GLN A 374 7.00 7.23 9.64
CA GLN A 374 7.44 6.15 10.53
C GLN A 374 8.91 6.28 10.93
N PHE A 375 9.80 6.61 9.99
CA PHE A 375 11.21 6.87 10.25
C PHE A 375 11.41 7.89 11.38
N TYR A 376 10.74 9.04 11.31
CA TYR A 376 10.83 10.06 12.35
C TYR A 376 10.20 9.64 13.67
N LEU A 377 9.13 8.84 13.65
CA LEU A 377 8.53 8.29 14.87
C LEU A 377 9.43 7.26 15.57
N VAL A 378 10.21 6.49 14.81
CA VAL A 378 11.20 5.54 15.34
C VAL A 378 12.31 6.29 16.07
N LEU A 379 12.80 7.41 15.52
CA LEU A 379 13.84 8.22 16.16
C LEU A 379 13.45 8.72 17.56
N ILE A 380 12.17 9.00 17.79
CA ILE A 380 11.65 9.49 19.09
C ILE A 380 10.95 8.40 19.92
N ASN A 381 11.11 7.11 19.57
CA ASN A 381 10.48 5.98 20.25
C ASN A 381 8.95 6.11 20.40
N LYS A 382 8.28 6.66 19.37
CA LYS A 382 6.81 6.81 19.28
C LYS A 382 6.18 6.02 18.14
N SER A 383 6.93 5.13 17.49
CA SER A 383 6.38 4.25 16.46
C SER A 383 5.27 3.37 17.06
N ASN A 384 4.04 3.54 16.59
CA ASN A 384 2.91 2.68 16.94
C ASN A 384 2.29 2.12 15.66
N PRO A 385 2.67 0.91 15.25
CA PRO A 385 2.26 0.40 13.95
C PRO A 385 0.80 -0.03 13.87
N VAL A 386 0.23 -0.47 15.00
CA VAL A 386 -1.21 -0.77 15.15
C VAL A 386 -2.04 0.49 14.88
N ARG A 387 -1.54 1.66 15.27
CA ARG A 387 -2.21 2.94 14.99
C ARG A 387 -2.22 3.23 13.49
N THR A 388 -1.11 3.04 12.79
CA THR A 388 -1.01 3.28 11.34
C THR A 388 -1.92 2.37 10.54
N THR A 389 -1.97 1.07 10.86
CA THR A 389 -2.86 0.12 10.18
C THR A 389 -4.33 0.39 10.50
N LYS A 390 -4.66 0.79 11.74
CA LYS A 390 -6.01 1.24 12.10
C LYS A 390 -6.44 2.45 11.28
N LEU A 391 -5.58 3.46 11.12
CA LEU A 391 -5.87 4.63 10.27
C LEU A 391 -6.12 4.22 8.80
N MET A 392 -5.33 3.28 8.27
CA MET A 392 -5.51 2.78 6.91
C MET A 392 -6.84 2.03 6.73
N ASN A 393 -7.19 1.16 7.68
CA ASN A 393 -8.46 0.43 7.66
C ASN A 393 -9.66 1.39 7.80
N MET A 394 -9.57 2.39 8.69
CA MET A 394 -10.63 3.37 8.90
C MET A 394 -10.83 4.33 7.72
N SER A 395 -9.75 4.70 7.03
CA SER A 395 -9.83 5.54 5.83
C SER A 395 -10.33 4.78 4.60
N GLY A 396 -10.24 3.44 4.59
CA GLY A 396 -10.65 2.61 3.46
C GLY A 396 -9.61 2.57 2.33
N VAL A 397 -8.40 3.13 2.51
CA VAL A 397 -7.34 3.13 1.47
C VAL A 397 -7.01 1.73 0.97
N SER A 398 -7.06 0.73 1.85
CA SER A 398 -6.79 -0.68 1.48
C SER A 398 -7.90 -1.34 0.65
N GLN A 399 -9.06 -0.70 0.48
CA GLN A 399 -10.22 -1.24 -0.23
C GLN A 399 -10.22 -0.91 -1.72
N PHE A 400 -9.35 0.00 -2.20
CA PHE A 400 -9.24 0.32 -3.62
C PHE A 400 -8.28 -0.65 -4.35
N SER A 401 -8.62 -0.97 -5.60
CA SER A 401 -7.75 -1.77 -6.48
C SER A 401 -6.41 -1.05 -6.67
N GLY A 402 -5.29 -1.78 -6.52
CA GLY A 402 -3.95 -1.19 -6.60
C GLY A 402 -3.36 -0.69 -5.29
N ALA A 403 -4.15 -0.52 -4.21
CA ALA A 403 -3.67 0.02 -2.93
C ALA A 403 -3.66 -0.99 -1.77
N SER A 404 -4.29 -2.16 -1.96
CA SER A 404 -4.40 -3.20 -0.93
C SER A 404 -3.05 -3.74 -0.44
N TRP A 405 -2.04 -3.80 -1.30
CA TRP A 405 -0.69 -4.28 -0.95
C TRP A 405 0.06 -3.32 0.00
N LEU A 406 -0.33 -2.05 0.08
CA LEU A 406 0.31 -1.04 0.97
C LEU A 406 0.26 -1.47 2.43
N LYS A 407 -0.89 -2.00 2.87
CA LYS A 407 -1.09 -2.51 4.23
C LYS A 407 -0.02 -3.54 4.58
N GLN A 408 0.24 -4.48 3.67
CA GLN A 408 1.20 -5.56 3.89
C GLN A 408 2.64 -5.03 4.01
N VAL A 409 3.05 -4.13 3.11
CA VAL A 409 4.41 -3.57 3.15
C VAL A 409 4.64 -2.79 4.45
N ILE A 410 3.67 -1.97 4.86
CA ILE A 410 3.73 -1.25 6.14
C ILE A 410 3.74 -2.21 7.34
N MET A 411 2.98 -3.32 7.29
CA MET A 411 2.88 -4.29 8.39
C MET A 411 4.14 -5.14 8.58
N SER A 412 4.79 -5.52 7.49
CA SER A 412 6.04 -6.29 7.54
C SER A 412 7.24 -5.52 8.11
N GLN A 413 7.15 -4.19 8.23
CA GLN A 413 8.22 -3.37 8.83
C GLN A 413 8.10 -3.24 10.36
N GLN A 414 6.98 -3.72 10.93
CA GLN A 414 6.60 -3.51 12.33
C GLN A 414 7.45 -4.31 13.31
N SER A 415 7.90 -5.50 12.92
CA SER A 415 8.67 -6.43 13.74
C SER A 415 10.10 -5.95 14.06
N MET A 416 10.53 -4.83 13.45
CA MET A 416 11.82 -4.18 13.66
C MET A 416 11.74 -2.94 14.58
N LEU A 417 10.53 -2.56 15.02
CA LEU A 417 10.26 -1.30 15.73
C LEU A 417 10.15 -1.50 17.24
N VAL A 418 11.09 -2.24 17.85
CA VAL A 418 11.14 -2.40 19.31
C VAL A 418 11.70 -1.11 19.92
N PRO A 419 11.01 -0.47 20.89
CA PRO A 419 11.56 0.68 21.60
C PRO A 419 12.86 0.29 22.30
N GLN A 420 13.96 0.97 21.97
CA GLN A 420 15.24 0.74 22.64
C GLN A 420 15.50 1.81 23.70
N GLU A 421 16.18 1.41 24.77
CA GLU A 421 16.69 2.33 25.78
C GLU A 421 17.74 3.25 25.14
N GLN A 422 17.38 4.52 25.02
CA GLN A 422 18.27 5.57 24.51
C GLN A 422 18.78 6.41 25.67
N SER A 423 20.06 6.78 25.64
CA SER A 423 20.61 7.76 26.58
C SER A 423 19.90 9.11 26.43
N ASN A 424 19.85 9.90 27.52
CA ASN A 424 19.20 11.22 27.49
C ASN A 424 19.79 12.15 26.41
N SER A 425 21.11 12.09 26.18
CA SER A 425 21.77 12.87 25.14
C SER A 425 21.35 12.45 23.73
N GLN A 426 21.19 11.14 23.48
CA GLN A 426 20.73 10.63 22.20
C GLN A 426 19.26 11.01 21.95
N GLN A 427 18.41 10.93 22.97
CA GLN A 427 17.00 11.35 22.86
C GLN A 427 16.88 12.83 22.48
N GLU A 428 17.70 13.70 23.09
CA GLU A 428 17.72 15.12 22.78
C GLU A 428 18.26 15.39 21.37
N TYR A 429 19.32 14.70 20.96
CA TYR A 429 19.85 14.77 19.59
C TYR A 429 18.79 14.36 18.56
N ASN A 430 18.16 13.19 18.75
CA ASN A 430 17.11 12.68 17.86
C ASN A 430 15.92 13.65 17.79
N MET A 431 15.49 14.21 18.93
CA MET A 431 14.40 15.19 18.98
C MET A 431 14.73 16.46 18.17
N ASN A 432 15.95 16.98 18.32
CA ASN A 432 16.38 18.17 17.58
C ASN A 432 16.49 17.89 16.08
N PHE A 433 17.03 16.72 15.70
CA PHE A 433 17.08 16.28 14.31
C PHE A 433 15.68 16.21 13.68
N VAL A 434 14.72 15.58 14.37
CA VAL A 434 13.33 15.47 13.91
C VAL A 434 12.67 16.84 13.80
N CYS A 435 12.83 17.71 14.79
CA CYS A 435 12.28 19.08 14.74
C CYS A 435 12.86 19.89 13.58
N GLN A 436 14.15 19.72 13.28
CA GLN A 436 14.77 20.45 12.17
C GLN A 436 14.32 19.91 10.81
N HIS A 437 14.53 18.62 10.57
CA HIS A 437 14.38 18.02 9.24
C HIS A 437 12.94 17.59 8.91
N TRP A 438 12.18 17.13 9.90
CA TRP A 438 10.78 16.75 9.65
C TRP A 438 9.84 17.93 9.80
N LEU A 439 9.98 18.75 10.84
CA LEU A 439 9.00 19.81 11.11
C LEU A 439 9.32 21.09 10.35
N THR A 440 10.49 21.69 10.60
CA THR A 440 10.85 23.02 10.07
C THR A 440 11.04 23.00 8.55
N GLU A 441 11.87 22.09 8.03
CA GLU A 441 12.10 21.98 6.58
C GLU A 441 10.81 21.64 5.81
N GLN A 442 9.98 20.75 6.35
CA GLN A 442 8.72 20.38 5.72
C GLN A 442 7.69 21.52 5.74
N ALA A 443 7.62 22.30 6.82
CA ALA A 443 6.78 23.50 6.88
C ALA A 443 7.20 24.51 5.80
N HIS A 444 8.51 24.76 5.65
CA HIS A 444 9.04 25.61 4.59
C HIS A 444 8.74 25.06 3.19
N TYR A 445 8.89 23.76 2.97
CA TYR A 445 8.55 23.10 1.71
C TYR A 445 7.07 23.32 1.35
N PHE A 446 6.14 23.09 2.28
CA PHE A 446 4.72 23.29 2.03
C PHE A 446 4.39 24.76 1.76
N GLN A 447 4.95 25.70 2.52
CA GLN A 447 4.78 27.12 2.26
C GLN A 447 5.28 27.52 0.87
N ALA A 448 6.46 27.04 0.45
CA ALA A 448 7.00 27.31 -0.88
C ALA A 448 6.11 26.72 -1.99
N LYS A 449 5.61 25.50 -1.82
CA LYS A 449 4.66 24.86 -2.75
C LYS A 449 3.35 25.64 -2.86
N ILE A 450 2.79 26.11 -1.75
CA ILE A 450 1.56 26.94 -1.76
C ILE A 450 1.80 28.23 -2.56
N ARG A 451 2.90 28.96 -2.30
CA ARG A 451 3.20 30.22 -3.00
C ARG A 451 3.34 30.01 -4.51
N ASN A 452 4.07 28.97 -4.91
CA ASN A 452 4.28 28.64 -6.32
C ASN A 452 2.96 28.25 -7.00
N LEU A 453 2.17 27.39 -6.37
CA LEU A 453 0.91 26.89 -6.92
C LEU A 453 -0.16 27.99 -6.95
N SER A 454 -0.24 28.84 -5.92
CA SER A 454 -1.16 29.98 -5.90
C SER A 454 -0.82 31.03 -6.95
N ALA A 455 0.47 31.33 -7.15
CA ALA A 455 0.91 32.25 -8.19
C ALA A 455 0.57 31.74 -9.59
N HIS A 456 0.77 30.44 -9.83
CA HIS A 456 0.39 29.79 -11.08
C HIS A 456 -1.13 29.82 -11.29
N HIS A 457 -1.90 29.42 -10.27
CA HIS A 457 -3.37 29.44 -10.34
C HIS A 457 -3.93 30.84 -10.60
N HIS A 458 -3.40 31.87 -9.95
CA HIS A 458 -3.86 33.25 -10.16
C HIS A 458 -3.53 33.77 -11.57
N LYS A 459 -2.36 33.42 -12.13
CA LYS A 459 -2.03 33.73 -13.53
C LYS A 459 -3.02 33.05 -14.49
N LEU A 460 -3.38 31.81 -14.22
CA LEU A 460 -4.34 31.06 -15.04
C LEU A 460 -5.75 31.64 -14.98
N GLU A 461 -6.23 32.05 -13.81
CA GLU A 461 -7.54 32.71 -13.66
C GLU A 461 -7.60 34.04 -14.43
N LYS A 462 -6.51 34.82 -14.44
CA LYS A 462 -6.42 36.03 -15.29
C LYS A 462 -6.52 35.70 -16.77
N ILE A 463 -5.83 34.65 -17.23
CA ILE A 463 -5.92 34.19 -18.63
C ILE A 463 -7.33 33.72 -18.95
N LYS A 464 -7.99 32.98 -18.04
CA LYS A 464 -9.39 32.52 -18.19
C LYS A 464 -10.33 33.71 -18.38
N SER A 465 -10.23 34.71 -17.50
CA SER A 465 -11.02 35.94 -17.59
C SER A 465 -10.77 36.70 -18.89
N LEU A 466 -9.52 36.82 -19.33
CA LEU A 466 -9.16 37.45 -20.59
C LEU A 466 -9.72 36.71 -21.81
N LEU A 467 -9.62 35.38 -21.87
CA LEU A 467 -10.17 34.56 -22.95
C LEU A 467 -11.71 34.67 -23.01
N PHE A 468 -12.38 34.65 -21.86
CA PHE A 468 -13.83 34.83 -21.79
C PHE A 468 -14.25 36.22 -22.27
N SER A 469 -13.53 37.27 -21.85
CA SER A 469 -13.79 38.65 -22.26
C SER A 469 -13.54 38.87 -23.75
N ALA A 470 -12.48 38.26 -24.30
CA ALA A 470 -12.17 38.27 -25.72
C ALA A 470 -13.26 37.57 -26.54
N SER A 471 -13.79 36.45 -26.06
CA SER A 471 -14.93 35.77 -26.71
C SER A 471 -16.18 36.65 -26.71
N ALA A 472 -16.50 37.32 -25.59
CA ALA A 472 -17.65 38.22 -25.51
C ALA A 472 -17.49 39.43 -26.44
N MET A 473 -16.29 40.01 -26.49
CA MET A 473 -15.96 41.11 -27.39
C MET A 473 -16.07 40.69 -28.86
N ALA A 474 -15.59 39.51 -29.24
CA ALA A 474 -15.76 38.96 -30.59
C ALA A 474 -17.25 38.86 -30.98
N THR A 475 -18.11 38.43 -30.05
CA THR A 475 -19.57 38.41 -30.26
C THR A 475 -20.15 39.80 -30.45
N ILE A 476 -19.77 40.78 -29.63
CA ILE A 476 -20.22 42.18 -29.75
C ILE A 476 -19.80 42.77 -31.11
N VAL A 477 -18.55 42.55 -31.51
CA VAL A 477 -18.02 43.00 -32.80
C VAL A 477 -18.79 42.39 -33.97
N LEU A 478 -19.18 41.11 -33.88
CA LEU A 478 -20.03 40.46 -34.88
C LEU A 478 -21.46 41.01 -34.89
N ILE A 479 -22.00 41.47 -33.76
CA ILE A 479 -23.34 42.08 -33.71
C ILE A 479 -23.33 43.47 -34.35
N LEU A 480 -22.32 44.29 -34.04
CA LEU A 480 -22.27 45.70 -34.47
C LEU A 480 -21.72 45.89 -35.89
N PHE A 481 -20.72 45.10 -36.28
CA PHE A 481 -19.92 45.36 -37.49
C PHE A 481 -19.95 44.21 -38.51
N LYS A 482 -20.98 43.36 -38.45
CA LYS A 482 -21.09 42.14 -39.28
C LYS A 482 -20.80 42.38 -40.76
N TYR A 483 -21.38 43.43 -41.34
CA TYR A 483 -21.29 43.71 -42.77
C TYR A 483 -19.93 44.29 -43.14
N GLN A 484 -19.40 45.21 -42.32
CA GLN A 484 -18.06 45.77 -42.53
C GLN A 484 -16.95 44.72 -42.43
N LEU A 485 -17.12 43.70 -41.56
CA LEU A 485 -16.14 42.62 -41.41
C LEU A 485 -16.07 41.66 -42.61
N VAL A 486 -17.10 41.61 -43.46
CA VAL A 486 -17.08 40.80 -44.69
C VAL A 486 -16.17 41.44 -45.75
N GLU A 487 -16.07 42.76 -45.75
CA GLU A 487 -15.27 43.51 -46.73
C GLU A 487 -13.77 43.44 -46.43
N ILE A 488 -13.39 43.13 -45.18
CA ILE A 488 -11.99 43.01 -44.75
C ILE A 488 -11.52 41.58 -44.99
N VAL A 489 -10.74 41.36 -46.04
CA VAL A 489 -10.10 40.07 -46.33
C VAL A 489 -8.79 39.98 -45.51
N LEU A 490 -8.68 38.97 -44.66
CA LEU A 490 -7.48 38.73 -43.87
C LEU A 490 -6.46 37.90 -44.65
N PHE A 491 -6.84 36.68 -45.08
CA PHE A 491 -5.96 35.77 -45.80
C PHE A 491 -6.74 34.88 -46.78
N ALA A 492 -6.31 34.83 -48.05
CA ALA A 492 -6.95 34.05 -49.11
C ALA A 492 -8.49 34.24 -49.16
N HIS A 493 -9.27 33.21 -48.80
CA HIS A 493 -10.74 33.23 -48.78
C HIS A 493 -11.34 33.46 -47.37
N VAL A 494 -10.54 33.90 -46.40
CA VAL A 494 -10.97 34.14 -45.02
C VAL A 494 -11.15 35.64 -44.81
N ASP A 495 -12.41 36.07 -44.71
CA ASP A 495 -12.77 37.42 -44.28
C ASP A 495 -12.67 37.56 -42.75
N ALA A 496 -12.62 38.79 -42.27
CA ALA A 496 -12.54 39.09 -40.84
C ALA A 496 -13.75 38.55 -40.06
N LYS A 497 -14.90 38.44 -40.70
CA LYS A 497 -16.11 37.83 -40.12
C LYS A 497 -15.90 36.35 -39.81
N ILE A 498 -15.46 35.53 -40.77
CA ILE A 498 -15.21 34.09 -40.61
C ILE A 498 -14.16 33.88 -39.53
N PHE A 499 -13.08 34.66 -39.56
CA PHE A 499 -12.04 34.59 -38.53
C PHE A 499 -12.58 34.92 -37.13
N THR A 500 -13.42 35.94 -37.00
CA THR A 500 -14.03 36.32 -35.72
C THR A 500 -14.99 35.25 -35.21
N VAL A 501 -15.79 34.63 -36.09
CA VAL A 501 -16.66 33.49 -35.75
C VAL A 501 -15.86 32.27 -35.34
N LEU A 502 -14.73 32.00 -36.00
CA LEU A 502 -13.81 30.94 -35.61
C LEU A 502 -13.25 31.20 -34.20
N LEU A 503 -12.79 32.42 -33.93
CA LEU A 503 -12.26 32.82 -32.62
C LEU A 503 -13.33 32.69 -31.52
N MET A 504 -14.57 33.10 -31.82
CA MET A 504 -15.74 32.97 -30.93
C MET A 504 -16.01 31.50 -30.55
N GLY A 505 -15.74 30.53 -31.43
CA GLY A 505 -15.84 29.10 -31.10
C GLY A 505 -14.57 28.52 -30.47
N LEU A 506 -13.40 28.95 -30.94
CA LEU A 506 -12.11 28.38 -30.55
C LEU A 506 -11.70 28.74 -29.12
N LEU A 507 -11.90 29.99 -28.68
CA LEU A 507 -11.48 30.43 -27.36
C LEU A 507 -12.26 29.72 -26.23
N PRO A 508 -13.61 29.64 -26.27
CA PRO A 508 -14.37 28.89 -25.27
C PRO A 508 -14.04 27.39 -25.30
N PHE A 509 -13.84 26.82 -26.49
CA PHE A 509 -13.46 25.42 -26.62
C PHE A 509 -12.10 25.13 -25.96
N TRP A 510 -11.08 25.96 -26.22
CA TRP A 510 -9.77 25.84 -25.57
C TRP A 510 -9.85 25.98 -24.05
N LEU A 511 -10.67 26.94 -23.58
CA LEU A 511 -10.94 27.13 -22.16
C LEU A 511 -11.59 25.88 -21.54
N GLY A 512 -12.54 25.24 -22.24
CA GLY A 512 -13.16 23.98 -21.82
C GLY A 512 -12.17 22.81 -21.74
N VAL A 513 -11.34 22.62 -22.78
CA VAL A 513 -10.28 21.57 -22.76
C VAL A 513 -9.31 21.80 -21.60
N TRP A 514 -8.94 23.05 -21.36
CA TRP A 514 -8.09 23.44 -20.25
C TRP A 514 -8.73 23.17 -18.89
N GLU A 515 -10.02 23.51 -18.73
CA GLU A 515 -10.77 23.29 -17.48
C GLU A 515 -10.90 21.80 -17.15
N ILE A 516 -11.16 20.96 -18.16
CA ILE A 516 -11.16 19.50 -18.01
C ILE A 516 -9.77 18.99 -17.58
N TYR A 517 -8.69 19.49 -18.20
CA TYR A 517 -7.32 19.13 -17.81
C TYR A 517 -7.01 19.52 -16.36
N GLN A 518 -7.34 20.75 -15.96
CA GLN A 518 -7.11 21.24 -14.59
C GLN A 518 -7.92 20.46 -13.54
N ASN A 519 -9.19 20.14 -13.86
CA ASN A 519 -10.03 19.34 -12.99
C ASN A 519 -9.44 17.92 -12.80
N LYS A 520 -8.94 17.32 -13.89
CA LYS A 520 -8.26 16.02 -13.85
C LYS A 520 -6.94 16.06 -13.07
N MET A 521 -6.20 17.17 -13.15
CA MET A 521 -4.99 17.40 -12.35
C MET A 521 -5.28 17.73 -10.88
N ALA A 522 -6.54 17.96 -10.53
CA ALA A 522 -6.99 18.27 -9.17
C ALA A 522 -6.18 19.41 -8.52
N VAL A 523 -5.86 20.45 -9.29
CA VAL A 523 -4.95 21.52 -8.85
C VAL A 523 -5.50 22.31 -7.67
N LYS A 524 -6.82 22.53 -7.62
CA LYS A 524 -7.48 23.24 -6.53
C LYS A 524 -7.43 22.43 -5.24
N GLU A 525 -7.69 21.13 -5.35
CA GLU A 525 -7.65 20.20 -4.24
C GLU A 525 -6.22 20.06 -3.73
N LEU A 526 -5.24 19.91 -4.61
CA LEU A 526 -3.83 19.85 -4.26
C LEU A 526 -3.37 21.11 -3.51
N LEU A 527 -3.84 22.30 -3.93
CA LEU A 527 -3.58 23.55 -3.22
C LEU A 527 -4.22 23.56 -1.83
N TRP A 528 -5.47 23.11 -1.72
CA TRP A 528 -6.17 22.98 -0.44
C TRP A 528 -5.43 22.05 0.52
N GLN A 529 -4.95 20.91 0.05
CA GLN A 529 -4.20 19.96 0.86
C GLN A 529 -2.86 20.51 1.33
N TYR A 530 -2.10 21.17 0.45
CA TYR A 530 -0.85 21.81 0.87
C TYR A 530 -1.11 22.89 1.93
N ARG A 531 -2.22 23.64 1.81
CA ARG A 531 -2.64 24.60 2.84
C ARG A 531 -2.98 23.91 4.16
N ASN A 532 -3.72 22.80 4.12
CA ASN A 532 -4.06 22.04 5.31
C ASN A 532 -2.80 21.49 6.01
N GLN A 533 -1.92 20.82 5.26
CA GLN A 533 -0.63 20.33 5.77
C GLN A 533 0.23 21.46 6.34
N SER A 534 0.38 22.58 5.62
CA SER A 534 1.12 23.74 6.12
C SER A 534 0.55 24.27 7.43
N MET A 535 -0.77 24.38 7.56
CA MET A 535 -1.42 24.80 8.80
C MET A 535 -1.10 23.84 9.96
N VAL A 536 -1.22 22.53 9.74
CA VAL A 536 -0.95 21.52 10.78
C VAL A 536 0.52 21.54 11.22
N PHE A 537 1.46 21.68 10.27
CA PHE A 537 2.89 21.77 10.58
C PHE A 537 3.26 23.07 11.33
N ASN A 538 2.72 24.22 10.91
CA ASN A 538 2.95 25.49 11.63
C ASN A 538 2.38 25.46 13.05
N GLN A 539 1.21 24.84 13.25
CA GLN A 539 0.63 24.64 14.59
C GLN A 539 1.52 23.76 15.47
N ALA A 540 2.05 22.66 14.93
CA ALA A 540 2.97 21.79 15.66
C ALA A 540 4.29 22.52 16.02
N GLN A 541 4.82 23.36 15.14
CA GLN A 541 5.99 24.20 15.42
C GLN A 541 5.75 25.12 16.62
N GLN A 542 4.62 25.83 16.64
CA GLN A 542 4.24 26.68 17.77
C GLN A 542 4.07 25.89 19.07
N GLN A 543 3.47 24.70 19.02
CA GLN A 543 3.31 23.85 20.20
C GLN A 543 4.65 23.35 20.75
N ILE A 544 5.62 23.03 19.88
CA ILE A 544 6.95 22.58 20.29
C ILE A 544 7.77 23.70 20.93
N GLU A 545 7.62 24.96 20.47
CA GLU A 545 8.27 26.12 21.08
C GLU A 545 7.81 26.34 22.54
N HIS A 546 6.56 25.98 22.86
CA HIS A 546 6.00 26.09 24.22
C HIS A 546 6.14 24.81 25.05
N ALA A 547 6.69 23.73 24.49
CA ALA A 547 6.87 22.45 25.17
C ALA A 547 8.16 22.45 26.00
N SER A 548 8.04 22.20 27.31
CA SER A 548 9.16 22.23 28.25
C SER A 548 9.86 20.87 28.41
N THR A 549 9.25 19.77 27.96
CA THR A 549 9.79 18.42 28.11
C THR A 549 9.88 17.67 26.79
N LEU A 550 10.85 16.75 26.66
CA LEU A 550 10.97 15.86 25.50
C LEU A 550 9.70 15.02 25.29
N LYS A 551 9.05 14.60 26.38
CA LYS A 551 7.79 13.84 26.32
C LYS A 551 6.67 14.63 25.66
N GLN A 552 6.51 15.92 26.02
CA GLN A 552 5.51 16.80 25.38
C GLN A 552 5.82 17.01 23.90
N LYS A 553 7.09 17.27 23.54
CA LYS A 553 7.50 17.40 22.13
C LYS A 553 7.18 16.14 21.33
N ALA A 554 7.49 14.97 21.89
CA ALA A 554 7.20 13.68 21.26
C ALA A 554 5.69 13.43 21.07
N GLU A 555 4.86 13.89 21.99
CA GLU A 555 3.39 13.79 21.87
C GLU A 555 2.84 14.70 20.76
N VAL A 556 3.31 15.94 20.67
CA VAL A 556 2.97 16.87 19.58
C VAL A 556 3.35 16.26 18.22
N LEU A 557 4.56 15.72 18.11
CA LEU A 557 5.05 15.05 16.89
C LEU A 557 4.25 13.78 16.55
N SER A 558 3.86 12.99 17.56
CA SER A 558 2.99 11.82 17.35
C SER A 558 1.62 12.22 16.79
N HIS A 559 1.02 13.29 17.30
CA HIS A 559 -0.27 13.78 16.80
C HIS A 559 -0.14 14.42 15.41
N LEU A 560 0.97 15.12 15.14
CA LEU A 560 1.32 15.59 13.79
C LEU A 560 1.41 14.43 12.80
N ALA A 561 2.06 13.33 13.17
CA ALA A 561 2.18 12.13 12.33
C ALA A 561 0.81 11.58 11.95
N GLU A 562 -0.09 11.41 12.93
CA GLU A 562 -1.44 10.89 12.69
C GLU A 562 -2.21 11.76 11.71
N ARG A 563 -2.20 13.09 11.91
CA ARG A 563 -2.87 14.03 11.02
C ARG A 563 -2.28 14.02 9.62
N SER A 564 -0.95 13.99 9.51
CA SER A 564 -0.27 14.01 8.22
C SER A 564 -0.51 12.72 7.42
N ILE A 565 -0.46 11.56 8.08
CA ILE A 565 -0.79 10.26 7.47
C ILE A 565 -2.25 10.23 7.03
N MET A 566 -3.19 10.66 7.87
CA MET A 566 -4.61 10.69 7.53
C MET A 566 -4.88 11.58 6.31
N GLU A 567 -4.28 12.76 6.25
CA GLU A 567 -4.42 13.66 5.10
C GLU A 567 -3.86 13.04 3.80
N ASN A 568 -2.75 12.30 3.88
CA ASN A 568 -2.21 11.55 2.74
C ASN A 568 -3.16 10.43 2.28
N TYR A 569 -3.84 9.76 3.22
CA TYR A 569 -4.85 8.74 2.93
C TYR A 569 -6.11 9.33 2.30
N ILE A 570 -6.59 10.46 2.82
CA ILE A 570 -7.71 11.20 2.23
C ILE A 570 -7.37 11.65 0.80
N TRP A 571 -6.12 12.11 0.58
CA TRP A 571 -5.67 12.52 -0.75
C TRP A 571 -5.76 11.43 -1.81
N ILE A 572 -5.24 10.23 -1.52
CA ILE A 572 -5.27 9.14 -2.50
C ILE A 572 -6.71 8.73 -2.82
N ILE A 573 -7.62 8.74 -1.84
CA ILE A 573 -9.04 8.41 -2.05
C ILE A 573 -9.68 9.38 -3.04
N HIS A 574 -9.59 10.69 -2.79
CA HIS A 574 -10.16 11.70 -3.68
C HIS A 574 -9.56 11.63 -5.08
N ARG A 575 -8.26 11.33 -5.19
CA ARG A 575 -7.55 11.32 -6.46
C ARG A 575 -7.81 10.05 -7.27
N TYR A 576 -7.97 8.91 -6.62
CA TYR A 576 -8.29 7.63 -7.24
C TYR A 576 -9.65 7.65 -7.95
N HIS A 577 -10.70 8.18 -7.31
CA HIS A 577 -12.04 8.23 -7.91
C HIS A 577 -12.09 9.12 -9.16
N ARG A 578 -11.35 10.24 -9.17
CA ARG A 578 -11.27 11.14 -10.34
C ARG A 578 -10.55 10.56 -11.56
N GLU A 579 -9.73 9.52 -11.40
CA GLU A 579 -9.15 8.81 -12.55
C GLU A 579 -10.24 8.09 -13.36
N HIS A 580 -11.26 7.58 -12.66
CA HIS A 580 -12.30 6.70 -13.20
C HIS A 580 -13.59 7.44 -13.58
N GLU A 581 -13.73 8.71 -13.18
CA GLU A 581 -14.83 9.54 -13.65
C GLU A 581 -14.62 9.91 -15.13
N PRO A 582 -15.58 9.60 -16.03
CA PRO A 582 -15.55 10.16 -17.38
C PRO A 582 -15.59 11.69 -17.28
N PRO A 583 -14.97 12.44 -18.22
CA PRO A 583 -15.07 13.88 -18.22
C PRO A 583 -16.54 14.28 -18.30
N THR A 584 -17.09 14.73 -17.18
CA THR A 584 -18.46 15.21 -17.11
C THR A 584 -18.48 16.55 -17.84
N ALA A 585 -19.23 16.58 -18.94
CA ALA A 585 -19.64 17.83 -19.57
C ALA A 585 -20.65 18.49 -18.62
N GLY A 586 -20.13 19.29 -17.68
CA GLY A 586 -20.91 20.23 -16.88
C GLY A 586 -21.14 21.52 -17.65
#